data_AF-A0A3R7GCJ9-F1
#
_entry.id   AF-A0A3R7GCJ9-F1
#
_cell.length_a   1.000
_cell.length_b   1.000
_cell.length_c   1.000
_cell.angle_alpha   90.00
_cell.angle_beta   90.00
_cell.angle_gamma   90.00
#
_symmetry.space_group_name_H-M   'P 1'
#
loop_
_entity.id
_entity.type
_entity.pdbx_description
1 polymer ?
#
loop_
_entity_poly.entity_id
_entity_poly.type
_entity_poly.pdbx_seq_one_letter_code
_entity_poly.pdbx_strand_id
1 'polypeptide(L)'
;MLRHHTSRLRRASAGIMLAAISSLITGCSDGMADADVAFVSAGTPPQFETLRMYGAAPDNVAPGGGAHVQGGLRQGCQAIIRSAGNEERVTVILEGEPGIPFDLDVTRTSNGWNVTSNGLTPPSTDPVAFRTRFTHCVNAIRDKYAAEPAKAPFK
;
A
#
# COMPACT_ATOMS: atom_id res chain seq x y z
N MET A 1 -48.66 29.06 -56.33
CA MET A 1 -47.51 28.80 -57.24
C MET A 1 -46.41 29.82 -56.92
N LEU A 2 -45.13 29.43 -57.07
CA LEU A 2 -43.85 30.11 -56.73
C LEU A 2 -43.53 30.27 -55.23
N ARG A 3 -42.28 30.19 -54.75
CA ARG A 3 -41.05 29.39 -54.99
C ARG A 3 -40.08 29.84 -53.86
N HIS A 4 -39.36 28.87 -53.28
CA HIS A 4 -38.18 28.91 -52.39
C HIS A 4 -37.62 30.23 -51.80
N HIS A 5 -37.27 30.17 -50.51
CA HIS A 5 -35.87 30.38 -50.12
C HIS A 5 -35.47 29.52 -48.91
N THR A 6 -34.47 28.66 -49.15
CA THR A 6 -33.74 27.88 -48.15
C THR A 6 -32.71 28.78 -47.45
N SER A 7 -32.65 28.71 -46.13
CA SER A 7 -31.42 29.04 -45.39
C SER A 7 -31.26 28.06 -44.23
N ARG A 8 -30.39 27.08 -44.49
CA ARG A 8 -29.81 26.19 -43.48
C ARG A 8 -29.02 27.05 -42.50
N LEU A 9 -29.33 27.02 -41.21
CA LEU A 9 -28.30 27.28 -40.19
C LEU A 9 -28.19 26.05 -39.28
N ARG A 10 -26.95 25.55 -39.25
CA ARG A 10 -26.51 24.34 -38.61
C ARG A 10 -26.72 24.42 -37.09
N ARG A 11 -27.30 23.34 -36.58
CA ARG A 11 -27.21 22.88 -35.19
C ARG A 11 -25.73 22.82 -34.79
N ALA A 12 -25.35 23.55 -33.75
CA ALA A 12 -24.14 23.30 -32.98
C ALA A 12 -24.55 23.19 -31.52
N SER A 13 -24.96 21.98 -31.14
CA SER A 13 -25.04 21.55 -29.75
C SER A 13 -23.61 21.51 -29.21
N ALA A 14 -23.22 22.55 -28.49
CA ALA A 14 -22.00 22.56 -27.70
C ALA A 14 -22.20 21.55 -26.55
N GLY A 15 -21.75 20.32 -26.77
CA GLY A 15 -21.60 19.33 -25.72
C GLY A 15 -20.59 19.87 -24.72
N ILE A 16 -21.05 20.13 -23.49
CA ILE A 16 -20.19 20.45 -22.37
C ILE A 16 -19.41 19.17 -22.09
N MET A 17 -18.18 19.11 -22.61
CA MET A 17 -17.22 18.08 -22.28
C MET A 17 -16.84 18.29 -20.81
N LEU A 18 -17.43 17.53 -19.90
CA LEU A 18 -16.92 17.42 -18.54
C LEU A 18 -15.53 16.79 -18.66
N ALA A 19 -14.50 17.65 -18.69
CA ALA A 19 -13.15 17.23 -18.39
C ALA A 19 -13.19 16.76 -16.93
N ALA A 20 -13.18 15.44 -16.72
CA ALA A 20 -12.86 14.88 -15.42
C ALA A 20 -11.46 15.38 -15.07
N ILE A 21 -11.40 16.39 -14.20
CA ILE A 21 -10.16 16.79 -13.55
C ILE A 21 -9.85 15.63 -12.60
N SER A 22 -9.18 14.61 -13.15
CA SER A 22 -8.47 13.63 -12.37
C SER A 22 -7.31 14.39 -11.73
N SER A 23 -7.60 15.00 -10.58
CA SER A 23 -6.58 15.43 -9.64
C SER A 23 -5.64 14.24 -9.49
N LEU A 24 -4.45 14.36 -10.07
CA LEU A 24 -3.34 13.48 -9.78
C LEU A 24 -3.11 13.66 -8.28
N ILE A 25 -3.75 12.80 -7.48
CA ILE A 25 -3.31 12.51 -6.15
C ILE A 25 -2.04 11.69 -6.37
N THR A 26 -0.98 12.37 -6.84
CA THR A 26 0.37 11.95 -6.56
C THR A 26 0.43 12.04 -5.05
N GLY A 27 0.12 10.94 -4.36
CA GLY A 27 0.25 10.87 -2.92
C GLY A 27 1.66 11.35 -2.63
N CYS A 28 1.78 12.45 -1.90
CA CYS A 28 3.08 12.99 -1.54
C CYS A 28 3.79 11.89 -0.75
N SER A 29 4.75 11.21 -1.39
CA SER A 29 5.64 10.24 -0.74
C SER A 29 6.64 11.00 0.13
N ASP A 30 6.14 11.90 0.99
CA ASP A 30 6.94 12.80 1.81
C ASP A 30 7.97 11.98 2.59
N GLY A 31 9.26 12.16 2.26
CA GLY A 31 10.38 11.49 2.92
C GLY A 31 10.97 10.25 2.24
N MET A 32 10.40 9.76 1.13
CA MET A 32 10.94 8.61 0.39
C MET A 32 11.73 9.03 -0.86
N ALA A 33 12.89 8.40 -1.08
CA ALA A 33 13.63 8.55 -2.34
C ALA A 33 12.97 7.73 -3.46
N ASP A 34 13.03 8.21 -4.71
CA ASP A 34 12.49 7.50 -5.89
C ASP A 34 13.01 6.06 -6.02
N ALA A 35 14.28 5.84 -5.67
CA ALA A 35 14.89 4.52 -5.67
C ALA A 35 14.23 3.55 -4.67
N ASP A 36 13.75 4.07 -3.53
CA ASP A 36 13.06 3.27 -2.51
C ASP A 36 11.61 3.00 -2.91
N VAL A 37 10.94 3.97 -3.56
CA VAL A 37 9.63 3.75 -4.17
C VAL A 37 9.70 2.67 -5.25
N ALA A 38 10.71 2.73 -6.12
CA ALA A 38 10.95 1.71 -7.14
C ALA A 38 11.27 0.34 -6.53
N PHE A 39 12.10 0.31 -5.49
CA PHE A 39 12.44 -0.92 -4.77
C PHE A 39 11.19 -1.57 -4.14
N VAL A 40 10.37 -0.79 -3.44
CA VAL A 40 9.10 -1.26 -2.85
C VAL A 40 8.19 -1.80 -3.95
N SER A 41 7.97 -1.01 -5.00
CA SER A 41 7.08 -1.38 -6.10
C SER A 41 7.51 -2.68 -6.80
N ALA A 42 8.82 -2.90 -6.96
CA ALA A 42 9.37 -4.11 -7.54
C ALA A 42 9.34 -5.31 -6.57
N GLY A 43 9.51 -5.05 -5.28
CA GLY A 43 9.55 -6.08 -4.23
C GLY A 43 8.18 -6.50 -3.68
N THR A 44 7.11 -5.71 -3.90
CA THR A 44 5.75 -6.08 -3.50
C THR A 44 5.18 -7.14 -4.47
N PRO A 45 4.78 -8.32 -3.97
CA PRO A 45 4.26 -9.38 -4.83
C PRO A 45 2.95 -8.99 -5.55
N PRO A 46 2.72 -9.44 -6.79
CA PRO A 46 1.56 -9.05 -7.59
C PRO A 46 0.21 -9.58 -7.08
N GLN A 47 0.23 -10.60 -6.21
CA GLN A 47 -0.95 -11.13 -5.53
C GLN A 47 -1.39 -10.28 -4.34
N PHE A 48 -0.59 -9.30 -3.92
CA PHE A 48 -0.99 -8.37 -2.87
C PHE A 48 -1.91 -7.30 -3.48
N GLU A 49 -2.89 -6.87 -2.71
CA GLU A 49 -3.72 -5.71 -3.02
C GLU A 49 -3.29 -4.51 -2.18
N THR A 50 -2.89 -4.76 -0.93
CA THR A 50 -2.24 -3.79 -0.07
C THR A 50 -1.11 -4.43 0.72
N LEU A 51 -0.11 -3.64 1.08
CA LEU A 51 0.91 -3.97 2.06
C LEU A 51 1.08 -2.76 2.98
N ARG A 52 0.98 -2.99 4.28
CA ARG A 52 1.15 -2.00 5.33
C ARG A 52 2.24 -2.44 6.29
N MET A 53 3.18 -1.57 6.58
CA MET A 53 4.15 -1.69 7.64
C MET A 53 3.84 -0.64 8.69
N TYR A 54 3.91 -0.99 9.98
CA TYR A 54 3.59 -0.08 11.07
C TYR A 54 4.33 -0.43 12.37
N GLY A 55 4.50 0.55 13.26
CA GLY A 55 4.94 0.28 14.64
C GLY A 55 3.88 -0.49 15.44
N ALA A 56 4.21 -1.70 15.89
CA ALA A 56 3.34 -2.56 16.70
C ALA A 56 3.84 -2.62 18.14
N ALA A 57 2.93 -2.57 19.12
CA ALA A 57 3.28 -2.89 20.50
C ALA A 57 3.62 -4.38 20.60
N PRO A 58 4.60 -4.78 21.42
CA PRO A 58 4.84 -6.19 21.67
C PRO A 58 3.63 -6.83 22.35
N ASP A 59 3.32 -8.10 22.02
CA ASP A 59 2.10 -8.82 22.44
C ASP A 59 1.90 -8.94 23.97
N ASN A 60 2.91 -8.58 24.77
CA ASN A 60 2.93 -8.71 26.23
C ASN A 60 2.58 -7.40 26.99
N VAL A 61 2.10 -6.35 26.32
CA VAL A 61 1.80 -5.06 26.98
C VAL A 61 0.32 -4.98 27.35
N ALA A 62 0.01 -5.16 28.62
CA ALA A 62 -1.33 -4.87 29.16
C ALA A 62 -1.63 -3.36 29.05
N PRO A 63 -2.85 -2.97 28.62
CA PRO A 63 -3.22 -1.56 28.54
C PRO A 63 -3.38 -0.99 29.95
N GLY A 64 -2.42 -0.15 30.39
CA GLY A 64 -2.54 0.58 31.67
C GLY A 64 -1.25 0.80 32.45
N GLY A 65 -0.11 0.26 32.02
CA GLY A 65 1.17 0.46 32.70
C GLY A 65 1.89 1.72 32.24
N GLY A 66 1.74 2.83 32.96
CA GLY A 66 2.62 3.99 32.87
C GLY A 66 4.01 3.65 33.39
N ALA A 67 4.82 2.99 32.57
CA ALA A 67 6.23 2.75 32.82
C ALA A 67 6.93 2.76 31.47
N HIS A 68 8.09 3.43 31.39
CA HIS A 68 8.95 3.43 30.22
C HIS A 68 9.16 1.99 29.74
N VAL A 69 8.45 1.60 28.68
CA VAL A 69 8.52 0.24 28.13
C VAL A 69 9.91 0.10 27.52
N GLN A 70 10.78 -0.65 28.19
CA GLN A 70 12.12 -1.02 27.70
C GLN A 70 12.08 -1.91 26.45
N GLY A 71 10.90 -2.34 26.00
CA GLY A 71 10.66 -2.94 24.70
C GLY A 71 10.04 -1.92 23.75
N GLY A 72 10.86 -1.21 22.98
CA GLY A 72 10.38 -0.31 21.92
C GLY A 72 9.41 -1.01 20.96
N LEU A 73 8.64 -0.20 20.21
CA LEU A 73 7.73 -0.71 19.17
C LEU A 73 8.47 -1.70 18.24
N ARG A 74 7.79 -2.79 17.88
CA ARG A 74 8.23 -3.78 16.87
C ARG A 74 7.74 -3.38 15.49
N GLN A 75 8.33 -3.97 14.45
CA GLN A 75 7.79 -3.81 13.11
C GLN A 75 6.62 -4.78 12.90
N GLY A 76 5.41 -4.23 12.75
CA GLY A 76 4.25 -4.94 12.21
C GLY A 76 4.23 -4.87 10.69
N CYS A 77 3.79 -5.96 10.07
CA CYS A 77 3.57 -6.10 8.63
C CYS A 77 2.17 -6.69 8.41
N GLN A 78 1.39 -6.09 7.53
CA GLN A 78 0.08 -6.59 7.14
C GLN A 78 -0.07 -6.52 5.63
N ALA A 79 -0.60 -7.57 5.02
CA ALA A 79 -0.99 -7.54 3.62
C ALA A 79 -2.42 -8.04 3.45
N ILE A 80 -3.08 -7.49 2.43
CA ILE A 80 -4.28 -8.07 1.86
C ILE A 80 -3.85 -8.80 0.60
N ILE A 81 -4.12 -10.10 0.53
CA ILE A 81 -3.72 -10.98 -0.57
C ILE A 81 -4.97 -11.49 -1.28
N ARG A 82 -5.02 -11.32 -2.61
CA ARG A 82 -6.10 -11.85 -3.44
C ARG A 82 -5.67 -13.18 -4.07
N SER A 83 -6.42 -14.24 -3.81
CA SER A 83 -6.20 -15.55 -4.43
C SER A 83 -7.52 -16.25 -4.73
N ALA A 84 -7.67 -16.73 -5.97
CA ALA A 84 -8.81 -17.53 -6.42
C ALA A 84 -10.20 -16.94 -6.05
N GLY A 85 -10.33 -15.61 -6.11
CA GLY A 85 -11.58 -14.91 -5.79
C GLY A 85 -11.80 -14.59 -4.31
N ASN A 86 -10.92 -15.05 -3.42
CA ASN A 86 -10.94 -14.71 -2.00
C ASN A 86 -9.90 -13.63 -1.67
N GLU A 87 -10.25 -12.81 -0.68
CA GLU A 87 -9.36 -11.83 -0.08
C GLU A 87 -8.96 -12.28 1.32
N GLU A 88 -7.67 -12.32 1.60
CA GLU A 88 -7.13 -12.77 2.88
C GLU A 88 -6.22 -11.70 3.49
N ARG A 89 -6.45 -11.39 4.76
CA ARG A 89 -5.62 -10.46 5.51
C ARG A 89 -4.61 -11.24 6.33
N VAL A 90 -3.33 -11.08 5.99
CA VAL A 90 -2.21 -11.68 6.72
C VAL A 90 -1.53 -10.60 7.54
N THR A 91 -1.31 -10.86 8.82
CA THR A 91 -0.59 -9.94 9.72
C THR A 91 0.54 -10.69 10.43
N VAL A 92 1.72 -10.08 10.50
CA VAL A 92 2.93 -10.60 11.13
C VAL A 92 3.59 -9.48 11.94
N ILE A 93 4.18 -9.81 13.09
CA ILE A 93 5.06 -8.93 13.84
C ILE A 93 6.48 -9.51 13.74
N LEU A 94 7.45 -8.70 13.33
CA LEU A 94 8.85 -9.10 13.24
C LEU A 94 9.50 -9.04 14.62
N GLU A 95 9.52 -10.19 15.29
CA GLU A 95 10.13 -10.33 16.61
C GLU A 95 11.66 -10.24 16.55
N GLY A 96 12.26 -9.54 17.51
CA GLY A 96 13.71 -9.44 17.66
C GLY A 96 14.42 -8.60 16.60
N GLU A 97 13.69 -7.95 15.69
CA GLU A 97 14.32 -7.19 14.62
C GLU A 97 14.90 -5.85 15.15
N PRO A 98 16.20 -5.58 14.96
CA PRO A 98 16.84 -4.37 15.49
C PRO A 98 16.46 -3.14 14.68
N GLY A 99 16.30 -1.98 15.32
CA GLY A 99 16.08 -0.69 14.66
C GLY A 99 14.70 -0.07 14.95
N ILE A 100 14.49 1.16 14.51
CA ILE A 100 13.26 1.92 14.74
C ILE A 100 12.21 1.45 13.71
N PRO A 101 11.00 1.08 14.14
CA PRO A 101 9.94 0.70 13.21
C PRO A 101 9.43 1.91 12.45
N PHE A 102 8.86 1.65 11.28
CA PHE A 102 8.40 2.70 10.40
C PHE A 102 7.07 2.35 9.73
N ASP A 103 6.40 3.40 9.24
CA ASP A 103 5.11 3.29 8.58
C ASP A 103 5.24 3.34 7.07
N LEU A 104 4.80 2.30 6.39
CA LEU A 104 4.74 2.23 4.93
C LEU A 104 3.37 1.73 4.53
N ASP A 105 2.70 2.42 3.62
CA ASP A 105 1.45 2.00 3.02
C ASP A 105 1.66 1.85 1.51
N VAL A 106 1.41 0.65 1.01
CA VAL A 106 1.53 0.29 -0.41
C VAL A 106 0.16 -0.20 -0.86
N THR A 107 -0.42 0.46 -1.85
CA THR A 107 -1.76 0.13 -2.36
C THR A 107 -1.71 -0.07 -3.86
N ARG A 108 -2.33 -1.15 -4.34
CA ARG A 108 -2.43 -1.43 -5.77
C ARG A 108 -3.35 -0.40 -6.44
N THR A 109 -2.92 0.10 -7.59
CA THR A 109 -3.68 1.03 -8.44
C THR A 109 -3.74 0.50 -9.87
N SER A 110 -4.49 1.16 -10.75
CA SER A 110 -4.54 0.81 -12.18
C SER A 110 -3.19 0.98 -12.90
N ASN A 111 -2.29 1.81 -12.37
CA ASN A 111 -1.03 2.19 -13.00
C ASN A 111 0.20 1.54 -12.33
N GLY A 112 -0.01 0.64 -11.37
CA GLY A 112 1.06 0.04 -10.57
C GLY A 112 0.79 0.18 -9.07
N TRP A 113 1.82 0.55 -8.31
CA TRP A 113 1.73 0.71 -6.86
C TRP A 113 1.72 2.19 -6.46
N ASN A 114 0.84 2.55 -5.54
CA ASN A 114 0.94 3.79 -4.79
C ASN A 114 1.68 3.51 -3.47
N VAL A 115 2.77 4.22 -3.22
CA VAL A 115 3.63 4.05 -2.04
C VAL A 115 3.61 5.35 -1.23
N THR A 116 3.15 5.26 0.00
CA THR A 116 2.99 6.39 0.93
C THR A 116 3.56 6.07 2.30
N SER A 117 3.97 7.10 3.03
CA SER A 117 4.42 6.97 4.41
C SER A 117 3.87 8.11 5.27
N ASN A 118 3.42 7.79 6.49
CA ASN A 118 2.65 8.70 7.34
C ASN A 118 3.21 8.89 8.77
N GLY A 119 4.53 8.83 8.98
CA GLY A 119 5.12 9.64 10.06
C GLY A 119 5.48 8.97 11.39
N LEU A 120 5.72 7.67 11.46
CA LEU A 120 6.66 7.11 12.46
C LEU A 120 8.13 7.06 11.96
N THR A 121 8.34 7.52 10.71
CA THR A 121 9.58 7.75 9.91
C THR A 121 10.15 6.57 9.11
N PRO A 122 9.94 6.55 7.78
CA PRO A 122 10.77 5.84 6.79
C PRO A 122 11.25 6.75 5.62
N PRO A 123 12.28 6.39 4.84
CA PRO A 123 13.62 5.97 5.23
C PRO A 123 14.66 6.55 4.24
N SER A 124 14.95 7.84 4.35
CA SER A 124 16.07 8.42 3.59
C SER A 124 17.37 8.50 4.41
N THR A 125 17.29 8.36 5.74
CA THR A 125 18.46 8.35 6.63
C THR A 125 19.22 7.03 6.62
N ASP A 126 18.55 5.90 6.36
CA ASP A 126 19.16 4.58 6.22
C ASP A 126 18.39 3.70 5.21
N PRO A 127 18.68 3.86 3.90
CA PRO A 127 18.03 3.08 2.86
C PRO A 127 18.30 1.57 2.96
N VAL A 128 19.44 1.16 3.52
CA VAL A 128 19.82 -0.26 3.63
C VAL A 128 18.96 -0.95 4.69
N ALA A 129 18.84 -0.34 5.89
CA ALA A 129 17.98 -0.88 6.94
C ALA A 129 16.51 -0.95 6.50
N PHE A 130 16.04 0.05 5.76
CA PHE A 130 14.70 0.04 5.20
C PHE A 130 14.44 -1.12 4.24
N ARG A 131 15.28 -1.25 3.21
CA ARG A 131 15.11 -2.29 2.17
C ARG A 131 15.19 -3.68 2.77
N THR A 132 16.09 -3.86 3.75
CA THR A 132 16.22 -5.11 4.52
C THR A 132 14.91 -5.43 5.24
N ARG A 133 14.38 -4.48 6.02
CA ARG A 133 13.15 -4.68 6.80
C ARG A 133 11.92 -4.88 5.92
N PHE A 134 11.81 -4.13 4.83
CA PHE A 134 10.77 -4.33 3.83
C PHE A 134 10.80 -5.77 3.29
N THR A 135 11.99 -6.25 2.93
CA THR A 135 12.18 -7.62 2.43
C THR A 135 11.79 -8.66 3.47
N HIS A 136 12.19 -8.46 4.73
CA HIS A 136 11.78 -9.35 5.82
C HIS A 136 10.26 -9.36 6.03
N CYS A 137 9.59 -8.20 6.00
CA CYS A 137 8.13 -8.14 6.08
C CYS A 137 7.45 -8.91 4.96
N VAL A 138 7.87 -8.69 3.71
CA VAL A 138 7.31 -9.39 2.55
C VAL A 138 7.51 -10.90 2.68
N ASN A 139 8.71 -11.34 3.06
CA ASN A 139 9.00 -12.76 3.23
C ASN A 139 8.19 -13.37 4.37
N ALA A 140 8.13 -12.72 5.53
CA ALA A 140 7.40 -13.24 6.68
C ALA A 140 5.89 -13.35 6.40
N ILE A 141 5.31 -12.40 5.65
CA ILE A 141 3.92 -12.48 5.17
C ILE A 141 3.76 -13.66 4.21
N ARG A 142 4.68 -13.84 3.26
CA ARG A 142 4.63 -14.95 2.29
C ARG A 142 4.75 -16.30 3.00
N ASP A 143 5.65 -16.41 3.96
CA ASP A 143 5.89 -17.62 4.74
C ASP A 143 4.66 -17.95 5.58
N LYS A 144 4.07 -16.97 6.27
CA LYS A 144 2.82 -17.15 7.01
C LYS A 144 1.67 -17.57 6.09
N TYR A 145 1.49 -16.87 4.97
CA TYR A 145 0.44 -17.20 3.99
C TYR A 145 0.61 -18.60 3.39
N ALA A 146 1.85 -19.04 3.16
CA ALA A 146 2.16 -20.38 2.67
C ALA A 146 2.00 -21.46 3.75
N ALA A 147 2.23 -21.11 5.02
CA ALA A 147 2.12 -22.01 6.15
C ALA A 147 0.68 -22.25 6.61
N GLU A 148 -0.27 -21.35 6.29
CA GLU A 148 -1.70 -21.52 6.65
C GLU A 148 -2.38 -22.57 5.74
N PRO A 149 -2.64 -23.81 6.24
CA PRO A 149 -3.13 -24.93 5.42
C PRO A 149 -4.64 -24.93 5.23
N ALA A 150 -5.37 -23.87 5.59
CA ALA A 150 -6.83 -23.77 5.41
C ALA A 150 -7.26 -23.62 3.92
N LYS A 151 -6.30 -23.68 2.99
CA LYS A 151 -6.47 -23.92 1.54
C LYS A 151 -6.05 -25.34 1.11
N ALA A 152 -5.80 -26.26 2.05
CA ALA A 152 -5.79 -27.68 1.73
C ALA A 152 -7.18 -28.02 1.18
N PRO A 153 -7.29 -28.58 -0.03
CA PRO A 153 -8.60 -28.97 -0.52
C PRO A 153 -9.09 -30.07 0.42
N PHE A 154 -10.21 -29.82 1.11
CA PHE A 154 -11.15 -30.90 1.28
C PHE A 154 -11.61 -31.29 -0.13
N LYS A 155 -10.89 -32.24 -0.72
CA LYS A 155 -11.36 -33.29 -1.62
C LYS A 155 -10.21 -34.26 -1.91
#